data_AF-A0A2T0WMP3-F1
#
_entry.id   AF-A0A2T0WMP3-F1
#
_cell.length_a   1.000
_cell.length_b   1.000
_cell.length_c   1.000
_cell.angle_alpha   90.00
_cell.angle_beta   90.00
_cell.angle_gamma   90.00
#
_symmetry.space_group_name_H-M   'P 1'
#
loop_
_entity.id
_entity.type
_entity.pdbx_description
1 polymer ?
#
loop_
_entity_poly.entity_id
_entity_poly.type
_entity_poly.pdbx_seq_one_letter_code
_entity_poly.pdbx_strand_id
1 'polypeptide(L)'
;MTWGQSLAYKTLLKGVYDKNFPTVTPEDLSALERAVFLDTREKEEFEVSHLQDAIWVGYDSFSIESVKNLPKDQPVVVYCSIGARSQDIGKKLQEAGFDKVYNLYGGIFHWVNEGYPVFDQTSETQKVHAYSKSWGIWLNKGEKVYN
;
A
#
# COMPACT_ATOMS: atom_id res chain seq x y z
N MET A 1 5.90 -22.96 0.88
CA MET A 1 4.59 -22.82 0.22
C MET A 1 4.16 -21.38 0.38
N THR A 2 4.47 -20.55 -0.62
CA THR A 2 3.82 -19.24 -0.75
C THR A 2 2.33 -19.53 -0.91
N TRP A 3 1.49 -18.96 -0.05
CA TRP A 3 0.05 -19.09 -0.19
C TRP A 3 -0.37 -18.22 -1.36
N GLY A 4 -0.04 -18.68 -2.58
CA GLY A 4 -0.30 -17.97 -3.81
C GLY A 4 -1.75 -17.54 -3.82
N GLN A 5 -1.95 -16.23 -3.88
CA GLN A 5 -3.26 -15.59 -3.81
C GLN A 5 -4.33 -16.35 -4.61
N SER A 6 -5.55 -16.43 -4.06
CA SER A 6 -6.67 -17.11 -4.72
C SER A 6 -6.89 -16.53 -6.13
N LEU A 7 -7.35 -17.38 -7.06
CA LEU A 7 -7.67 -16.94 -8.42
C LEU A 7 -8.68 -15.77 -8.42
N ALA A 8 -9.61 -15.79 -7.47
CA ALA A 8 -10.57 -14.72 -7.27
C ALA A 8 -9.89 -13.38 -6.92
N TYR A 9 -8.91 -13.40 -6.00
CA TYR A 9 -8.19 -12.19 -5.62
C TYR A 9 -7.31 -11.66 -6.77
N LYS A 10 -6.60 -12.55 -7.48
CA LYS A 10 -5.83 -12.17 -8.68
C LYS A 10 -6.72 -11.56 -9.76
N THR A 11 -7.92 -12.11 -9.95
CA THR A 11 -8.90 -11.60 -10.93
C THR A 11 -9.42 -10.23 -10.52
N LEU A 12 -9.72 -10.05 -9.24
CA LEU A 12 -10.09 -8.75 -8.68
C LEU A 12 -9.00 -7.71 -8.93
N LEU A 13 -7.75 -7.98 -8.54
CA LEU A 13 -6.65 -7.03 -8.71
C LEU A 13 -6.42 -6.69 -10.19
N LYS A 14 -6.50 -7.68 -11.08
CA LYS A 14 -6.42 -7.45 -12.54
C LYS A 14 -7.52 -6.51 -13.06
N GLY A 15 -8.71 -6.52 -12.45
CA GLY A 15 -9.80 -5.60 -12.82
C GLY A 15 -9.65 -4.20 -12.24
N VAL A 16 -8.93 -4.06 -11.13
CA VAL A 16 -8.69 -2.77 -10.45
C VAL A 16 -7.47 -2.06 -11.02
N TYR A 17 -6.41 -2.80 -11.37
CA TYR A 17 -5.13 -2.20 -11.72
C TYR A 17 -5.08 -1.75 -13.18
N ASP A 18 -4.45 -0.60 -13.39
CA ASP A 18 -4.00 -0.15 -14.69
C ASP A 18 -2.74 -0.93 -15.06
N LYS A 19 -2.83 -1.73 -16.11
CA LYS A 19 -1.72 -2.53 -16.64
C LYS A 19 -0.48 -1.72 -17.00
N ASN A 20 -0.61 -0.41 -17.20
CA ASN A 20 0.50 0.47 -17.57
C ASN A 20 1.15 1.15 -16.36
N PHE A 21 0.54 1.07 -15.17
CA PHE A 21 1.12 1.65 -13.97
C PHE A 21 2.08 0.65 -13.30
N PRO A 22 3.35 1.04 -13.02
CA PRO A 22 4.32 0.14 -12.43
C PRO A 22 3.85 -0.40 -11.08
N THR A 23 4.03 -1.69 -10.86
CA THR A 23 3.70 -2.37 -9.61
C THR A 23 4.92 -3.13 -9.11
N VAL A 24 5.10 -3.20 -7.79
CA VAL A 24 6.16 -3.98 -7.13
C VAL A 24 5.52 -4.96 -6.13
N THR A 25 6.05 -6.18 -6.05
CA THR A 25 5.62 -7.17 -5.06
C THR A 25 6.40 -7.00 -3.74
N PRO A 26 5.86 -7.46 -2.60
CA PRO A 26 6.62 -7.46 -1.33
C PRO A 26 8.00 -8.13 -1.44
N GLU A 27 8.10 -9.21 -2.23
CA GLU A 27 9.32 -9.97 -2.43
C GLU A 27 10.38 -9.20 -3.22
N ASP A 28 9.95 -8.34 -4.15
CA ASP A 28 10.84 -7.58 -5.03
C ASP A 28 11.30 -6.24 -4.41
N LEU A 29 10.78 -5.84 -3.25
CA LEU A 29 11.13 -4.56 -2.61
C LEU A 29 12.60 -4.42 -2.24
N SER A 30 13.31 -5.53 -2.00
CA SER A 30 14.74 -5.48 -1.70
C SER A 30 15.57 -4.92 -2.85
N ALA A 31 15.05 -4.94 -4.08
CA ALA A 31 15.69 -4.33 -5.24
C ALA A 31 15.51 -2.80 -5.29
N LEU A 32 14.61 -2.24 -4.47
CA LEU A 32 14.34 -0.82 -4.36
C LEU A 32 15.02 -0.24 -3.11
N GLU A 33 16.35 -0.13 -3.16
CA GLU A 33 17.13 0.47 -2.08
C GLU A 33 16.58 1.84 -1.69
N ARG A 34 16.35 2.04 -0.38
CA ARG A 34 15.89 3.31 0.20
C ARG A 34 14.56 3.80 -0.37
N ALA A 35 13.65 2.90 -0.76
CA ALA A 35 12.30 3.27 -1.16
C ALA A 35 11.56 4.01 -0.03
N VAL A 36 10.81 5.05 -0.40
CA VAL A 36 9.88 5.73 0.52
C VAL A 36 8.50 5.10 0.37
N PHE A 37 7.92 4.66 1.48
CA PHE A 37 6.56 4.12 1.50
C PHE A 37 5.56 5.23 1.80
N LEU A 38 4.56 5.39 0.92
CA LEU A 38 3.47 6.34 1.12
C LEU A 38 2.17 5.56 1.35
N ASP A 39 1.59 5.74 2.54
CA ASP A 39 0.28 5.21 2.85
C ASP A 39 -0.80 6.20 2.43
N THR A 40 -1.60 5.78 1.46
CA THR A 40 -2.70 6.57 0.90
C THR A 40 -4.04 6.23 1.54
N ARG A 41 -4.09 5.38 2.57
CA ARG A 41 -5.34 5.10 3.30
C ARG A 41 -5.76 6.29 4.15
N GLU A 42 -7.00 6.27 4.64
CA GLU A 42 -7.47 7.31 5.56
C GLU A 42 -6.74 7.22 6.90
N LYS A 43 -6.79 8.30 7.68
CA LYS A 43 -5.97 8.47 8.89
C LYS A 43 -6.22 7.36 9.90
N GLU A 44 -7.49 7.02 10.09
CA GLU A 44 -7.96 5.98 11.01
C GLU A 44 -7.39 4.61 10.62
N GLU A 45 -7.25 4.34 9.32
CA GLU A 45 -6.69 3.08 8.83
C GLU A 45 -5.17 2.98 9.08
N PHE A 46 -4.46 4.10 8.92
CA PHE A 46 -3.03 4.22 9.18
C PHE A 46 -2.69 4.10 10.67
N GLU A 47 -3.54 4.68 11.53
CA GLU A 47 -3.36 4.63 12.99
C GLU A 47 -3.56 3.23 13.56
N VAL A 48 -4.41 2.40 12.94
CA VAL A 48 -4.52 0.98 13.31
C VAL A 48 -3.22 0.23 13.04
N SER A 49 -2.62 0.47 11.88
CA SER A 49 -1.32 -0.10 11.50
C SER A 49 -0.83 0.51 10.19
N HIS A 50 0.47 0.42 9.93
CA HIS A 50 1.12 0.82 8.68
C HIS A 50 2.42 0.04 8.46
N LEU A 51 2.97 0.10 7.24
CA LEU A 51 4.32 -0.40 6.96
C LEU A 51 5.36 0.42 7.74
N GLN A 52 6.49 -0.22 8.07
CA GLN A 52 7.59 0.45 8.77
C GLN A 52 8.02 1.72 8.04
N ASP A 53 8.22 2.80 8.80
CA ASP A 53 8.65 4.12 8.31
C ASP A 53 7.76 4.74 7.21
N ALA A 54 6.54 4.22 7.03
CA ALA A 54 5.62 4.74 6.03
C ALA A 54 5.13 6.16 6.39
N ILE A 55 5.09 7.03 5.38
CA ILE A 55 4.56 8.38 5.51
C ILE A 55 3.07 8.33 5.13
N TRP A 56 2.21 8.71 6.06
CA TRP A 56 0.80 8.89 5.76
C TRP A 56 0.57 10.14 4.89
N VAL A 57 -0.10 9.97 3.75
CA VAL A 57 -0.42 11.07 2.83
C VAL A 57 -1.93 11.21 2.56
N GLY A 58 -2.73 10.20 2.95
CA GLY A 58 -4.18 10.15 2.72
C GLY A 58 -4.55 9.96 1.25
N TYR A 59 -5.82 9.63 0.98
CA TYR A 59 -6.35 9.59 -0.38
C TYR A 59 -7.17 10.84 -0.67
N ASP A 60 -8.23 11.07 0.12
CA ASP A 60 -9.15 12.21 -0.08
C ASP A 60 -8.47 13.55 0.23
N SER A 61 -7.58 13.57 1.22
CA SER A 61 -6.81 14.75 1.63
C SER A 61 -5.49 14.92 0.87
N PHE A 62 -5.19 14.06 -0.11
CA PHE A 62 -3.88 14.08 -0.78
C PHE A 62 -3.64 15.40 -1.53
N SER A 63 -2.48 15.99 -1.31
CA SER A 63 -1.96 17.13 -2.06
C SER A 63 -0.50 16.87 -2.41
N ILE A 64 -0.06 17.30 -3.59
CA ILE A 64 1.35 17.14 -3.99
C ILE A 64 2.32 17.85 -3.03
N GLU A 65 1.84 18.88 -2.32
CA GLU A 65 2.62 19.58 -1.31
C GLU A 65 3.02 18.69 -0.12
N SER A 66 2.26 17.62 0.18
CA SER A 66 2.59 16.70 1.29
C SER A 66 3.87 15.91 1.05
N VAL A 67 4.30 15.81 -0.21
CA VAL A 67 5.48 15.05 -0.64
C VAL A 67 6.54 15.92 -1.31
N LYS A 68 6.41 17.26 -1.27
CA LYS A 68 7.30 18.18 -2.01
C LYS A 68 8.77 18.10 -1.63
N ASN A 69 9.06 17.65 -0.41
CA ASN A 69 10.42 17.50 0.11
C ASN A 69 11.06 16.15 -0.27
N LEU A 70 10.31 15.23 -0.89
CA LEU A 70 10.84 13.97 -1.34
C LEU A 70 11.67 14.18 -2.62
N PRO A 71 12.90 13.64 -2.71
CA PRO A 71 13.67 13.63 -3.93
C PRO A 71 12.92 12.93 -5.07
N LYS A 72 12.94 13.52 -6.26
CA LYS A 72 12.19 13.02 -7.43
C LYS A 72 12.76 11.75 -8.05
N ASP A 73 14.05 11.49 -7.82
CA ASP A 73 14.82 10.36 -8.32
C ASP A 73 14.82 9.14 -7.36
N GLN A 74 14.32 9.33 -6.15
CA GLN A 74 14.18 8.29 -5.13
C GLN A 74 12.97 7.39 -5.44
N PRO A 75 13.09 6.05 -5.32
CA PRO A 75 11.95 5.16 -5.45
C PRO A 75 10.85 5.49 -4.44
N VAL A 76 9.62 5.61 -4.92
CA VAL A 76 8.42 5.80 -4.10
C VAL A 76 7.51 4.59 -4.31
N VAL A 77 7.13 3.95 -3.20
CA VAL A 77 6.17 2.85 -3.19
C VAL A 77 4.90 3.34 -2.52
N VAL A 78 3.83 3.50 -3.30
CA VAL A 78 2.52 3.90 -2.81
C VAL A 78 1.69 2.66 -2.49
N TYR A 79 0.93 2.69 -1.40
CA TYR A 79 0.02 1.59 -1.07
C TYR A 79 -1.27 2.08 -0.42
N CYS A 80 -2.30 1.24 -0.55
CA CYS A 80 -3.52 1.35 0.23
C CYS A 80 -3.93 -0.04 0.73
N SER A 81 -5.22 -0.28 0.97
CA SER A 81 -5.73 -1.60 1.37
C SER A 81 -5.39 -2.70 0.35
N ILE A 82 -5.69 -2.46 -0.93
CA ILE A 82 -5.51 -3.43 -2.03
C ILE A 82 -4.78 -2.87 -3.26
N GLY A 83 -4.35 -1.60 -3.24
CA GLY A 83 -3.67 -0.95 -4.36
C GLY A 83 -4.55 -0.11 -5.31
N ALA A 84 -5.85 0.03 -5.05
CA ALA A 84 -6.77 0.84 -5.88
C ALA A 84 -6.48 2.35 -5.75
N ARG A 85 -6.73 2.90 -4.54
CA ARG A 85 -6.48 4.31 -4.19
C ARG A 85 -5.04 4.75 -4.45
N SER A 86 -4.08 3.91 -4.08
CA SER A 86 -2.67 4.26 -4.20
C SER A 86 -2.19 4.38 -5.63
N GLN A 87 -2.73 3.60 -6.57
CA GLN A 87 -2.40 3.76 -7.98
C GLN A 87 -2.77 5.16 -8.48
N ASP A 88 -3.92 5.70 -8.09
CA ASP A 88 -4.36 7.02 -8.53
C ASP A 88 -3.46 8.13 -7.96
N ILE A 89 -3.03 7.99 -6.70
CA ILE A 89 -2.00 8.88 -6.12
C ILE A 89 -0.66 8.71 -6.82
N GLY A 90 -0.27 7.47 -7.12
CA GLY A 90 0.96 7.16 -7.84
C GLY A 90 1.04 7.84 -9.21
N LYS A 91 -0.08 7.88 -9.95
CA LYS A 91 -0.18 8.62 -11.21
C LYS A 91 0.02 10.12 -11.03
N LYS A 92 -0.60 10.72 -10.00
CA LYS A 92 -0.37 12.14 -9.66
C LYS A 92 1.09 12.43 -9.32
N LEU A 93 1.79 11.50 -8.68
CA LEU A 93 3.23 11.62 -8.43
C LEU A 93 4.04 11.59 -9.72
N GLN A 94 3.74 10.66 -10.64
CA GLN A 94 4.41 10.62 -11.95
C GLN A 94 4.18 11.92 -12.74
N GLU A 95 2.95 12.44 -12.76
CA GLU A 95 2.62 13.73 -13.40
C GLU A 95 3.38 14.90 -12.75
N ALA A 96 3.66 14.82 -11.45
CA ALA A 96 4.46 15.79 -10.72
C ALA A 96 5.98 15.54 -10.78
N GLY A 97 6.44 14.68 -11.70
CA GLY A 97 7.84 14.46 -12.03
C GLY A 97 8.60 13.53 -11.09
N PHE A 98 7.93 12.65 -10.35
CA PHE A 98 8.62 11.54 -9.66
C PHE A 98 8.96 10.43 -10.67
N ASP A 99 10.23 10.09 -10.79
CA ASP A 99 10.74 9.21 -11.86
C ASP A 99 10.43 7.73 -11.62
N LYS A 100 10.36 7.33 -10.35
CA LYS A 100 10.30 5.93 -9.91
C LYS A 100 9.16 5.73 -8.93
N VAL A 101 7.94 5.62 -9.44
CA VAL A 101 6.75 5.39 -8.62
C VAL A 101 6.18 4.01 -8.90
N TYR A 102 5.95 3.24 -7.85
CA TYR A 102 5.43 1.87 -7.91
C TYR A 102 4.22 1.73 -6.98
N ASN A 103 3.18 1.04 -7.45
CA ASN A 103 2.10 0.58 -6.60
C ASN A 103 2.53 -0.70 -5.87
N LEU A 104 2.29 -0.81 -4.56
CA LEU A 104 2.51 -2.06 -3.86
C LEU A 104 1.42 -3.06 -4.25
N TYR A 105 1.81 -4.17 -4.88
CA TYR A 105 0.90 -5.21 -5.33
C TYR A 105 0.06 -5.73 -4.14
N GLY A 106 -1.27 -5.70 -4.31
CA GLY A 106 -2.24 -6.12 -3.30
C GLY A 106 -2.28 -5.26 -2.02
N GLY A 107 -1.56 -4.14 -1.96
CA GLY A 107 -1.54 -3.23 -0.82
C GLY A 107 -1.13 -3.88 0.50
N ILE A 108 -1.51 -3.24 1.62
CA ILE A 108 -1.22 -3.76 2.96
C ILE A 108 -1.91 -5.11 3.24
N PHE A 109 -3.01 -5.43 2.54
CA PHE A 109 -3.64 -6.74 2.72
C PHE A 109 -2.76 -7.87 2.22
N HIS A 110 -2.19 -7.72 1.01
CA HIS A 110 -1.27 -8.73 0.51
C HIS A 110 0.03 -8.78 1.30
N TRP A 111 0.56 -7.62 1.69
CA TRP A 111 1.73 -7.51 2.58
C TRP A 111 1.58 -8.42 3.82
N VAL A 112 0.49 -8.25 4.58
CA VAL A 112 0.25 -9.06 5.77
C VAL A 112 -0.08 -10.51 5.42
N ASN A 113 -0.76 -10.77 4.30
CA ASN A 113 -1.02 -12.13 3.82
C ASN A 113 0.26 -12.92 3.48
N GLU A 114 1.34 -12.26 3.07
CA GLU A 114 2.64 -12.91 2.88
C GLU A 114 3.42 -13.03 4.20
N GLY A 115 2.93 -12.43 5.27
CA GLY A 115 3.49 -12.56 6.62
C GLY A 115 4.51 -11.47 6.96
N TYR A 116 4.52 -10.37 6.23
CA TYR A 116 5.35 -9.21 6.55
C TYR A 116 4.75 -8.41 7.73
N PRO A 117 5.59 -7.81 8.58
CA PRO A 117 5.14 -7.10 9.78
C PRO A 117 4.50 -5.75 9.45
N VAL A 118 3.59 -5.31 10.31
CA VAL A 118 3.02 -3.96 10.31
C VAL A 118 3.11 -3.37 11.71
N PHE A 119 3.02 -2.06 11.81
CA PHE A 119 3.33 -1.31 13.03
C PHE A 119 2.21 -0.34 13.35
N ASP A 120 1.88 -0.19 14.63
CA ASP A 120 1.16 0.97 15.13
C ASP A 120 2.15 2.04 15.61
N GLN A 121 1.68 3.05 16.35
CA GLN A 121 2.52 4.13 16.85
C GLN A 121 3.59 3.68 17.87
N THR A 122 3.47 2.48 18.41
CA THR A 122 4.25 2.00 19.56
C THR A 122 5.07 0.75 19.27
N SER A 123 4.54 -0.20 18.50
CA SER A 123 5.20 -1.48 18.23
C SER A 123 4.66 -2.18 16.99
N GLU A 124 5.31 -3.30 16.64
CA GLU A 124 4.74 -4.28 15.71
C GLU A 124 3.38 -4.75 16.22
N THR A 125 2.43 -4.94 15.30
CA THR A 125 1.06 -5.35 15.58
C THR A 125 0.54 -6.28 14.49
N GLN A 126 -0.47 -7.08 14.83
CA GLN A 126 -1.18 -7.91 13.85
C GLN A 126 -2.48 -7.26 13.38
N LYS A 127 -2.86 -6.13 13.95
CA LYS A 127 -4.09 -5.41 13.61
C LYS A 127 -3.96 -4.76 12.25
N VAL A 128 -5.00 -4.86 11.43
CA VAL A 128 -5.07 -4.20 10.12
C VAL A 128 -6.49 -3.70 9.91
N HIS A 129 -6.60 -2.43 9.55
CA HIS A 129 -7.90 -1.86 9.21
C HIS A 129 -8.38 -2.44 7.87
N ALA A 130 -9.47 -3.20 7.93
CA ALA A 130 -10.02 -3.98 6.83
C ALA A 130 -10.97 -3.16 5.92
N TYR A 131 -11.10 -1.85 6.17
CA TYR A 131 -11.93 -0.88 5.46
C TYR A 131 -13.44 -1.14 5.55
N SER A 132 -13.90 -2.32 5.10
CA SER A 132 -15.26 -2.80 5.31
C SER A 132 -15.28 -4.33 5.35
N LYS A 133 -16.36 -4.93 5.87
CA LYS A 133 -16.49 -6.41 5.93
C LYS A 133 -16.36 -7.08 4.56
N SER A 134 -16.84 -6.43 3.49
CA SER A 134 -16.73 -6.97 2.13
C SER A 134 -15.31 -6.94 1.60
N TRP A 135 -14.53 -5.91 1.94
CA TRP A 135 -13.12 -5.83 1.57
C TRP A 135 -12.23 -6.69 2.46
N GLY A 136 -12.60 -6.84 3.74
CA GLY A 136 -11.89 -7.67 4.71
C GLY A 136 -11.85 -9.15 4.38
N ILE A 137 -12.63 -9.65 3.41
CA ILE A 137 -12.52 -11.04 2.93
C ILE A 137 -11.16 -11.33 2.27
N TRP A 138 -10.48 -10.28 1.78
CA TRP A 138 -9.19 -10.38 1.11
C TRP A 138 -8.00 -10.31 2.05
N LEU A 139 -8.22 -9.88 3.30
CA LEU A 139 -7.24 -9.99 4.37
C LEU A 139 -7.37 -11.37 5.01
N ASN A 140 -6.43 -12.26 4.71
CA ASN A 140 -6.41 -13.64 5.18
C ASN A 140 -5.58 -13.82 6.45
N LYS A 141 -4.54 -13.01 6.61
CA LYS A 141 -3.68 -12.97 7.79
C LYS A 141 -3.80 -11.59 8.44
N GLY A 142 -3.79 -11.54 9.77
CA GLY A 142 -3.99 -10.30 10.54
C GLY A 142 -5.35 -10.24 11.26
N GLU A 143 -5.41 -9.45 12.31
CA GLU A 143 -6.60 -9.13 13.09
C GLU A 143 -7.36 -7.98 12.41
N LYS A 144 -8.55 -8.27 11.89
CA LYS A 144 -9.36 -7.30 11.14
C LYS A 144 -9.98 -6.27 12.07
N VAL A 145 -9.72 -5.00 11.77
CA VAL A 145 -10.29 -3.83 12.45
C VAL A 145 -11.21 -3.09 11.48
N TYR A 146 -12.34 -2.55 11.94
CA TYR A 146 -13.37 -1.92 11.07
C TYR A 146 -13.93 -0.60 11.60
N ASN A 147 -13.49 -0.17 12.78
CA ASN A 147 -14.03 0.95 13.55
C ASN A 147 -13.33 2.26 13.23
#